data_AF-A0A3D3UST7-F1
#
_entry.id   AF-A0A3D3UST7-F1
#
_cell.length_a   1.000
_cell.length_b   1.000
_cell.length_c   1.000
_cell.angle_alpha   90.00
_cell.angle_beta   90.00
_cell.angle_gamma   90.00
#
_symmetry.space_group_name_H-M   'P 1'
#
loop_
_entity.id
_entity.type
_entity.pdbx_description
1 polymer ?
#
loop_
_entity_poly.entity_id
_entity_poly.type
_entity_poly.pdbx_seq_one_letter_code
_entity_poly.pdbx_strand_id
1 'polypeptide(L)'
;MTGFSDVNFGALESELVITDVQWHHVGFVYDMDTLHRRLYVDGILVAEDTSAIAGVPSDDGLYIGASKDLSAGTLFSGFIDDVRIYNQALSAEEIAALAN
;
A
#
# COMPACT_ATOMS: atom_id res chain seq x y z
N MET A 1 7.09 -3.68 -17.27
CA MET A 1 6.01 -3.30 -16.36
C MET A 1 5.01 -2.47 -17.17
N THR A 2 3.98 -3.10 -17.71
CA THR A 2 2.84 -2.43 -18.36
C THR A 2 1.66 -2.80 -17.46
N GLY A 3 1.36 -1.98 -16.46
CA GLY A 3 0.43 -0.87 -16.64
C GLY A 3 -0.97 -1.43 -16.35
N PHE A 4 -1.49 -1.14 -15.16
CA PHE A 4 -2.88 -1.44 -14.80
C PHE A 4 -3.77 -0.57 -15.70
N SER A 5 -4.15 -1.10 -16.87
CA SER A 5 -5.04 -0.42 -17.81
C SER A 5 -6.45 -0.95 -17.63
N ASP A 6 -7.17 -0.35 -16.69
CA ASP A 6 -8.55 0.10 -16.87
C ASP A 6 -8.88 0.97 -15.66
N VAL A 7 -9.39 2.17 -15.92
CA VAL A 7 -9.61 3.32 -15.01
C VAL A 7 -8.34 3.94 -14.39
N ASN A 8 -8.45 5.23 -14.02
CA ASN A 8 -7.39 6.14 -13.51
C ASN A 8 -6.74 5.66 -12.19
N PHE A 9 -6.25 4.44 -12.11
CA PHE A 9 -5.55 3.92 -10.95
C PHE A 9 -4.05 4.11 -11.14
N GLY A 10 -3.60 5.35 -11.03
CA GLY A 10 -2.17 5.69 -11.09
C GLY A 10 -1.39 5.05 -9.94
N ALA A 11 -0.10 4.82 -10.13
CA ALA A 11 0.76 4.40 -9.04
C ALA A 11 0.81 5.48 -7.94
N LEU A 12 0.78 5.06 -6.68
CA LEU A 12 1.15 5.92 -5.55
C LEU A 12 2.58 5.53 -5.17
N GLU A 13 3.53 6.42 -5.43
CA GLU A 13 4.96 6.15 -5.24
C GLU A 13 5.52 7.06 -4.16
N SER A 14 6.41 6.51 -3.33
CA SER A 14 7.18 7.27 -2.36
C SER A 14 8.62 7.43 -2.83
N GLU A 15 9.23 8.58 -2.54
CA GLU A 15 10.67 8.81 -2.74
C GLU A 15 11.53 8.23 -1.60
N LEU A 16 10.91 7.74 -0.51
CA LEU A 16 11.63 7.14 0.61
C LEU A 16 12.18 5.76 0.23
N VAL A 17 13.49 5.58 0.39
CA VAL A 17 14.17 4.31 0.15
C VAL A 17 14.26 3.51 1.45
N ILE A 18 13.67 2.31 1.45
CA ILE A 18 13.60 1.40 2.63
C ILE A 18 14.33 0.07 2.40
N THR A 19 15.28 0.02 1.47
CA THR A 19 16.03 -1.20 1.12
C THR A 19 17.31 -1.35 1.95
N ASP A 20 17.25 -0.99 3.23
CA ASP A 20 18.41 -0.94 4.14
C ASP A 20 18.56 -2.22 5.00
N VAL A 21 17.73 -3.24 4.73
CA VAL A 21 17.72 -4.55 5.41
C VAL A 21 17.19 -4.47 6.85
N GLN A 22 16.62 -3.33 7.29
CA GLN A 22 15.90 -3.23 8.56
C GLN A 22 14.43 -3.63 8.40
N TRP A 23 13.80 -3.90 9.54
CA TRP A 23 12.34 -4.02 9.60
C TRP A 23 11.71 -2.65 9.45
N HIS A 24 10.69 -2.56 8.61
CA HIS A 24 9.87 -1.37 8.45
C HIS A 24 8.40 -1.73 8.59
N HIS A 25 7.64 -0.85 9.25
CA HIS A 25 6.19 -0.92 9.24
C HIS A 25 5.65 -0.16 8.03
N VAL A 26 4.88 -0.83 7.17
CA VAL A 26 4.27 -0.20 5.99
C VAL A 26 2.74 -0.15 6.16
N GLY A 27 2.19 1.06 6.14
CA GLY A 27 0.74 1.29 6.20
C GLY A 27 0.21 1.80 4.88
N PHE A 28 -0.83 1.15 4.34
CA PHE A 28 -1.56 1.65 3.18
C PHE A 28 -3.02 1.88 3.57
N VAL A 29 -3.49 3.10 3.38
CA VAL A 29 -4.87 3.50 3.69
C VAL A 29 -5.53 3.98 2.42
N TYR A 30 -6.70 3.42 2.12
CA TYR A 30 -7.60 3.97 1.10
C TYR A 30 -8.90 4.40 1.76
N ASP A 31 -9.19 5.70 1.68
CA ASP A 31 -10.40 6.31 2.23
C ASP A 31 -11.46 6.39 1.13
N MET A 32 -12.56 5.66 1.30
CA MET A 32 -13.66 5.59 0.34
C MET A 32 -14.57 6.81 0.36
N ASP A 33 -14.55 7.63 1.41
CA ASP A 33 -15.35 8.86 1.50
C ASP A 33 -14.68 9.98 0.71
N THR A 34 -13.36 10.08 0.83
CA THR A 34 -12.56 11.09 0.11
C THR A 34 -12.01 10.58 -1.20
N LEU A 35 -11.96 9.27 -1.42
CA LEU A 35 -11.33 8.59 -2.56
C LEU A 35 -9.82 8.87 -2.67
N HIS A 36 -9.11 9.01 -1.54
CA HIS A 36 -7.66 9.25 -1.53
C HIS A 36 -6.90 8.09 -0.87
N ARG A 37 -5.75 7.75 -1.44
CA ARG A 37 -4.80 6.80 -0.84
C ARG A 37 -3.70 7.55 -0.10
N ARG A 38 -3.23 6.94 0.98
CA ARG A 38 -2.10 7.40 1.80
C ARG A 38 -1.18 6.22 2.09
N LEU A 39 0.11 6.43 1.89
CA LEU A 39 1.16 5.46 2.17
C LEU A 39 2.02 5.96 3.33
N TYR A 40 2.27 5.09 4.29
CA TYR A 40 3.05 5.37 5.47
C TYR A 40 4.19 4.37 5.60
N VAL A 41 5.35 4.85 6.07
CA VAL A 41 6.49 4.04 6.47
C VAL A 41 6.88 4.46 7.88
N ASP A 42 7.02 3.49 8.78
CA ASP A 42 7.39 3.70 10.19
C ASP A 42 6.53 4.78 10.87
N GLY A 43 5.23 4.77 10.54
CA GLY A 43 4.23 5.70 11.07
C GLY A 43 4.21 7.09 10.42
N ILE A 44 5.11 7.39 9.50
CA ILE A 44 5.23 8.69 8.83
C ILE A 44 4.54 8.64 7.46
N LEU A 45 3.77 9.67 7.09
CA LEU A 45 3.18 9.79 5.76
C LEU A 45 4.28 10.04 4.72
N VAL A 46 4.38 9.18 3.71
CA VAL A 46 5.44 9.24 2.69
C VAL A 46 4.95 9.41 1.26
N ALA A 47 3.65 9.22 1.02
CA ALA A 47 2.99 9.55 -0.24
C ALA A 47 1.47 9.68 -0.02
N GLU A 48 0.83 10.58 -0.76
CA GLU A 48 -0.64 10.68 -0.83
C GLU A 48 -1.08 11.07 -2.24
N ASP A 49 -2.29 10.65 -2.61
CA ASP A 49 -2.89 11.11 -3.86
C ASP A 49 -3.17 12.62 -3.79
N THR A 50 -2.97 13.33 -4.91
CA THR A 50 -3.31 14.76 -5.03
C THR A 50 -4.69 14.99 -5.64
N SER A 51 -5.39 13.92 -6.01
CA SER A 51 -6.70 13.93 -6.63
C SER A 51 -7.46 12.67 -6.26
N ALA A 52 -8.79 12.77 -6.20
CA ALA A 52 -9.66 11.65 -5.93
C ALA A 52 -9.51 10.54 -7.00
N ILE A 53 -9.31 9.30 -6.54
CA ILE A 53 -9.12 8.11 -7.35
C ILE A 53 -10.26 7.14 -7.06
N ALA A 54 -11.12 6.91 -8.06
CA ALA A 54 -12.27 6.02 -7.97
C ALA A 54 -12.02 4.68 -8.68
N GLY A 55 -12.83 3.68 -8.32
CA GLY A 55 -12.94 2.43 -9.08
C GLY A 55 -11.84 1.42 -8.79
N VAL A 56 -11.54 1.16 -7.51
CA VAL A 56 -10.68 0.04 -7.11
C VAL A 56 -11.43 -1.27 -7.38
N PRO A 57 -11.05 -2.07 -8.40
CA PRO A 57 -11.62 -3.40 -8.60
C PRO A 57 -11.11 -4.29 -7.47
N SER A 58 -11.97 -5.14 -6.91
CA SER A 58 -11.61 -6.07 -5.81
C SER A 58 -11.98 -7.50 -6.17
N ASP A 59 -11.84 -7.81 -7.46
CA ASP A 59 -12.40 -8.99 -8.10
C ASP A 59 -11.50 -10.23 -7.93
N ASP A 60 -10.28 -10.02 -7.44
CA ASP A 60 -9.20 -11.01 -7.33
C ASP A 60 -8.94 -11.42 -5.86
N GLY A 61 -8.22 -12.53 -5.67
CA GLY A 61 -7.80 -12.99 -4.34
C GLY A 61 -6.78 -12.08 -3.63
N LEU A 62 -6.59 -12.30 -2.32
CA LEU A 62 -5.55 -11.64 -1.53
C LEU A 62 -4.20 -12.35 -1.70
N TYR A 63 -3.19 -11.60 -2.14
CA TYR A 63 -1.81 -12.10 -2.29
C TYR A 63 -0.88 -11.34 -1.34
N ILE A 64 -0.07 -12.08 -0.59
CA ILE A 64 0.97 -11.52 0.30
C ILE A 64 2.32 -12.02 -0.20
N GLY A 65 3.27 -11.11 -0.39
CA GLY A 65 4.61 -11.43 -0.88
C GLY A 65 4.69 -11.74 -2.38
N ALA A 66 3.64 -11.51 -3.14
CA ALA A 66 3.63 -11.65 -4.60
C ALA A 66 2.53 -10.78 -5.24
N SER A 67 2.65 -10.48 -6.54
CA SER A 67 1.51 -9.99 -7.33
C SER A 67 0.64 -11.15 -7.82
N LYS A 68 -0.57 -10.82 -8.30
CA LYS A 68 -1.54 -11.80 -8.83
C LYS A 68 -0.99 -12.67 -9.96
N ASP A 69 -0.03 -12.15 -10.74
CA ASP A 69 0.50 -12.83 -11.92
C ASP A 69 1.44 -13.99 -11.54
N LEU A 70 1.91 -14.02 -10.28
CA LEU A 70 2.84 -15.01 -9.72
C LEU A 70 4.06 -15.28 -10.63
N SER A 71 4.48 -14.26 -11.37
CA SER A 71 5.56 -14.35 -12.35
C SER A 71 6.91 -13.97 -11.74
N ALA A 72 8.00 -14.46 -12.34
CA ALA A 72 9.34 -14.09 -11.92
C ALA A 72 9.52 -12.56 -11.94
N GLY A 73 10.01 -11.98 -10.84
CA GLY A 73 10.14 -10.53 -10.66
C GLY A 73 8.95 -9.85 -9.98
N THR A 74 7.85 -10.57 -9.71
CA THR A 74 6.72 -10.08 -8.91
C THR A 74 6.69 -10.62 -7.49
N LEU A 75 7.65 -11.49 -7.16
CA LEU A 75 7.80 -12.11 -5.85
C LEU A 75 8.62 -11.19 -4.94
N PHE A 76 8.13 -10.96 -3.73
CA PHE A 76 8.86 -10.25 -2.69
C PHE A 76 9.97 -11.14 -2.13
N SER A 77 11.16 -10.58 -1.97
CA SER A 77 12.32 -11.26 -1.40
C SER A 77 12.71 -10.59 -0.08
N GLY A 78 12.13 -11.09 1.01
CA GLY A 78 12.33 -10.57 2.36
C GLY A 78 11.46 -11.30 3.36
N PHE A 79 11.40 -10.77 4.59
CA PHE A 79 10.50 -11.26 5.63
C PHE A 79 9.25 -10.38 5.72
N ILE A 80 8.12 -11.01 6.03
CA ILE A 80 6.84 -10.34 6.29
C ILE A 80 6.33 -10.88 7.62
N ASP A 81 5.90 -9.99 8.50
CA ASP A 81 5.27 -10.34 9.77
C ASP A 81 4.10 -9.38 10.05
N ASP A 82 3.19 -9.79 10.93
CA ASP A 82 2.17 -8.95 11.54
C ASP A 82 1.19 -8.26 10.56
N VAL A 83 0.75 -9.01 9.54
CA VAL A 83 -0.18 -8.52 8.52
C VAL A 83 -1.57 -8.28 9.10
N ARG A 84 -2.09 -7.06 8.93
CA ARG A 84 -3.44 -6.65 9.36
C ARG A 84 -4.20 -6.01 8.22
N ILE A 85 -5.51 -6.25 8.17
CA ILE A 85 -6.43 -5.65 7.20
C ILE A 85 -7.64 -5.11 7.96
N TYR A 86 -8.01 -3.87 7.67
CA TYR A 86 -9.13 -3.18 8.30
C TYR A 86 -10.20 -2.83 7.27
N ASN A 87 -11.46 -2.81 7.70
CA ASN A 87 -12.60 -2.39 6.89
C ASN A 87 -12.93 -0.90 7.05
N GLN A 88 -11.99 -0.13 7.61
CA GLN A 88 -12.10 1.32 7.82
C GLN A 88 -10.77 2.00 7.48
N ALA A 89 -10.84 3.26 7.07
CA ALA A 89 -9.65 4.08 6.89
C ALA A 89 -9.13 4.52 8.26
N LEU A 90 -7.94 4.04 8.63
CA LEU A 90 -7.29 4.44 9.88
C LEU A 90 -6.75 5.86 9.79
N SER A 91 -6.72 6.55 10.94
CA SER A 91 -6.11 7.87 11.10
C SER A 91 -4.58 7.78 11.08
N ALA A 92 -3.92 8.93 10.89
CA ALA A 92 -2.46 8.98 10.95
C ALA A 92 -1.93 8.58 12.33
N GLU A 93 -2.64 8.94 13.40
CA GLU A 93 -2.30 8.59 14.78
C GLU A 93 -2.46 7.09 15.04
N GLU A 94 -3.50 6.46 14.51
CA GLU A 94 -3.70 5.01 14.59
C GLU A 94 -2.60 4.25 13.86
N ILE A 95 -2.20 4.71 12.66
CA ILE A 95 -1.08 4.12 11.91
C ILE A 95 0.23 4.29 12.66
N ALA A 96 0.49 5.48 13.22
CA ALA A 96 1.69 5.72 14.02
C ALA A 96 1.74 4.83 15.28
N ALA A 97 0.60 4.57 15.93
CA ALA A 97 0.53 3.67 17.07
C ALA A 97 0.89 2.22 16.71
N LEU A 98 0.52 1.76 15.50
CA LEU A 98 0.83 0.42 15.00
C LEU A 98 2.31 0.24 14.60
N ALA A 99 3.03 1.34 14.36
CA ALA A 99 4.43 1.31 13.94
C ALA A 99 5.44 1.18 15.10
N ASN A 100 4.99 1.20 16.35
CA ASN A 100 5.86 1.19 17.54
C ASN A 100 6.05 -0.20 18.15
#